data_AF-A0A9N9EAV8-F1
#
_entry.id   AF-A0A9N9EAV8-F1
#
_cell.length_a   1.000
_cell.length_b   1.000
_cell.length_c   1.000
_cell.angle_alpha   90.00
_cell.angle_beta   90.00
_cell.angle_gamma   90.00
#
_symmetry.space_group_name_H-M   'P 1'
#
loop_
_entity.id
_entity.type
_entity.pdbx_description
1 polymer ?
#
loop_
_entity_poly.entity_id
_entity_poly.type
_entity_poly.pdbx_seq_one_letter_code
_entity_poly.pdbx_strand_id
1 'polypeptide(L)'
;MWEIEEICFLIAERKSQNSKYHQTFKKLRFWLSVAKRLNRHFNTSYTSNQCKGKLQQLIKEYNLMRLYCTGNGSQSTLLSWLFFEEFRTLFWLRPSDRNNYECELNMSHNHQQRQPYFSELISQPPSPSPFSNEGKSKSKCHGLIYIVV
;
A
#
# COMPACT_ATOMS: atom_id res chain seq x y z
N MET A 1 16.41 -12.71 -6.37
CA MET A 1 15.04 -12.17 -6.51
C MET A 1 14.44 -12.15 -5.12
N TRP A 2 13.61 -11.16 -4.76
CA TRP A 2 13.01 -11.12 -3.41
C TRP A 2 11.74 -11.96 -3.40
N GLU A 3 11.68 -12.95 -2.52
CA GLU A 3 10.47 -13.75 -2.31
C GLU A 3 9.48 -13.02 -1.40
N ILE A 4 8.19 -13.38 -1.49
CA ILE A 4 7.12 -12.72 -0.71
C ILE A 4 7.40 -12.83 0.79
N GLU A 5 7.83 -13.99 1.27
CA GLU A 5 8.12 -14.25 2.68
C GLU A 5 9.29 -13.38 3.20
N GLU A 6 10.32 -13.16 2.38
CA GLU A 6 11.45 -12.29 2.71
C GLU A 6 11.00 -10.82 2.85
N ILE A 7 10.07 -10.39 1.99
CA ILE A 7 9.49 -9.04 2.05
C ILE A 7 8.62 -8.89 3.31
N CYS A 8 7.78 -9.89 3.61
CA CYS A 8 6.99 -9.93 4.84
C CYS A 8 7.88 -9.79 6.08
N PHE A 9 8.98 -10.56 6.13
CA PHE A 9 9.95 -10.49 7.22
C PHE A 9 10.59 -9.11 7.33
N LEU A 10 11.02 -8.52 6.22
CA LEU A 10 11.59 -7.17 6.18
C LEU A 10 10.62 -6.12 6.72
N ILE A 11 9.34 -6.20 6.34
CA ILE A 11 8.26 -5.31 6.81
C ILE A 11 8.06 -5.48 8.32
N ALA A 12 7.92 -6.73 8.79
CA ALA A 12 7.72 -7.03 10.21
C ALA A 12 8.89 -6.53 11.08
N GLU A 13 10.12 -6.73 10.63
CA GLU A 13 11.33 -6.22 11.27
C GLU A 13 11.35 -4.70 11.35
N ARG A 14 10.99 -4.02 10.25
CA ARG A 14 10.92 -2.56 10.21
C ARG A 14 9.83 -2.02 11.14
N LYS A 15 8.67 -2.69 11.18
CA LYS A 15 7.49 -2.31 11.97
C LYS A 15 7.75 -2.49 13.47
N SER A 16 8.24 -3.66 13.88
CA SER A 16 8.56 -3.97 15.29
C SER A 16 9.64 -3.05 15.88
N GLN A 17 10.58 -2.59 15.07
CA GLN A 17 11.68 -1.74 15.51
C GLN A 17 11.54 -0.27 15.03
N ASN A 18 10.33 0.18 14.67
CA ASN A 18 10.15 1.51 14.08
C ASN A 18 10.55 2.67 15.00
N SER A 19 10.16 2.61 16.27
CA SER A 19 10.54 3.63 17.26
C SER A 19 12.06 3.70 17.41
N LYS A 20 12.72 2.53 17.54
CA LYS A 20 14.18 2.43 17.62
C LYS A 20 14.86 2.96 16.37
N TYR A 21 14.31 2.67 15.19
CA TYR A 21 14.82 3.20 13.94
C TYR A 21 14.84 4.73 13.99
N HIS A 22 13.74 5.38 14.36
CA HIS A 22 13.65 6.84 14.36
C HIS A 22 14.49 7.53 15.43
N GLN A 23 14.71 6.88 16.57
CA GLN A 23 15.54 7.40 17.66
C GLN A 23 17.05 7.25 17.40
N THR A 24 17.48 6.24 16.64
CA THR A 24 18.91 6.02 16.42
C THR A 24 19.49 6.90 15.30
N PHE A 25 20.66 7.48 15.57
CA PHE A 25 21.51 8.12 14.55
C PHE A 25 22.26 7.08 13.69
N LYS A 26 22.42 5.84 14.17
CA LYS A 26 23.22 4.79 13.52
C LYS A 26 22.39 3.93 12.56
N LYS A 27 21.75 4.56 11.56
CA LYS A 27 20.85 3.90 10.59
C LYS A 27 21.52 2.75 9.83
N LEU A 28 22.81 2.88 9.50
CA LEU A 28 23.57 1.81 8.84
C LEU A 28 23.63 0.54 9.70
N ARG A 29 23.90 0.68 11.01
CA ARG A 29 23.93 -0.47 11.93
C ARG A 29 22.56 -1.11 12.09
N PHE A 30 21.49 -0.32 12.09
CA PHE A 30 20.12 -0.85 12.07
C PHE A 30 19.90 -1.75 10.86
N TRP A 31 20.16 -1.25 9.66
CA TRP A 31 19.95 -2.02 8.42
C TRP A 31 20.85 -3.24 8.31
N LEU A 32 22.10 -3.14 8.77
CA LEU A 32 22.99 -4.29 8.85
C LEU A 32 22.44 -5.37 9.79
N SER A 33 21.85 -4.98 10.92
CA SER A 33 21.22 -5.92 11.84
C SER A 33 20.01 -6.62 11.24
N VAL A 34 19.17 -5.89 10.51
CA VAL A 34 18.01 -6.46 9.79
C VAL A 34 18.49 -7.44 8.72
N ALA A 35 19.46 -7.04 7.89
CA ALA A 35 20.03 -7.90 6.85
C ALA A 35 20.61 -9.20 7.44
N LYS A 36 21.35 -9.12 8.55
CA LYS A 36 21.89 -10.31 9.24
C LYS A 36 20.80 -11.26 9.72
N ARG A 37 19.70 -10.76 10.28
CA ARG A 37 18.58 -11.60 10.74
C ARG A 37 17.86 -12.26 9.57
N LEU A 38 17.55 -11.48 8.54
CA LEU A 38 16.88 -11.95 7.33
C LEU A 38 17.72 -13.03 6.62
N ASN A 39 19.01 -12.75 6.40
CA ASN A 39 19.94 -13.69 5.77
C ASN A 39 20.09 -15.00 6.54
N ARG A 40 20.09 -14.94 7.87
CA ARG A 40 20.12 -16.14 8.71
C ARG A 40 18.84 -16.95 8.58
N HIS A 41 17.69 -16.30 8.46
CA HIS A 41 16.39 -16.98 8.41
C HIS A 41 16.13 -17.64 7.06
N PHE A 42 16.43 -16.96 5.95
CA PHE A 42 16.14 -17.43 4.59
C PHE A 42 17.36 -17.98 3.84
N ASN A 43 18.52 -18.08 4.49
CA ASN A 43 19.78 -18.49 3.87
C ASN A 43 20.17 -17.63 2.65
N THR A 44 19.98 -16.31 2.76
CA THR A 44 20.29 -15.33 1.70
C THR A 44 21.56 -14.52 2.01
N SER A 45 21.95 -13.64 1.08
CA SER A 45 23.16 -12.81 1.19
C SER A 45 22.92 -11.30 1.00
N TYR A 46 21.72 -10.82 1.32
CA TYR A 46 21.37 -9.40 1.16
C TYR A 46 22.25 -8.48 2.02
N THR A 47 22.58 -7.33 1.46
CA THR A 47 23.29 -6.24 2.15
C THR A 47 22.33 -5.30 2.86
N SER A 48 22.85 -4.52 3.81
CA SER A 48 22.09 -3.47 4.50
C SER A 48 21.45 -2.46 3.53
N ASN A 49 22.17 -2.10 2.47
CA ASN A 49 21.68 -1.19 1.42
C ASN A 49 20.55 -1.82 0.60
N GLN A 50 20.62 -3.12 0.29
CA GLN A 50 19.55 -3.83 -0.41
C GLN A 50 18.27 -3.88 0.43
N CYS A 51 18.37 -4.19 1.74
CA CYS A 51 17.19 -4.16 2.62
C CYS A 51 16.57 -2.76 2.73
N LYS A 52 17.40 -1.72 2.90
CA LYS A 52 16.92 -0.33 2.92
C LYS A 52 16.25 0.06 1.60
N GLY A 53 16.92 -0.22 0.48
CA GLY A 53 16.43 0.08 -0.86
C GLY A 53 15.12 -0.63 -1.16
N LYS A 54 14.99 -1.90 -0.77
CA LYS A 54 13.76 -2.66 -0.93
C LYS A 54 12.59 -2.04 -0.16
N LEU A 55 12.79 -1.65 1.11
CA LEU A 55 11.75 -0.95 1.85
C LEU A 55 11.38 0.39 1.19
N GLN A 56 12.37 1.18 0.75
CA GLN A 56 12.11 2.44 0.06
C GLN A 56 11.33 2.25 -1.25
N GLN A 57 11.61 1.18 -1.99
CA GLN A 57 10.84 0.81 -3.17
C GLN A 57 9.38 0.50 -2.80
N LEU A 58 9.14 -0.30 -1.76
CA LEU A 58 7.78 -0.63 -1.30
C LEU A 58 6.99 0.62 -0.88
N ILE A 59 7.63 1.57 -0.20
CA ILE A 59 7.00 2.86 0.15
C ILE A 59 6.62 3.64 -1.12
N LYS A 60 7.48 3.67 -2.15
CA LYS A 60 7.17 4.31 -3.43
C LYS A 60 6.00 3.60 -4.13
N GLU A 61 6.02 2.28 -4.16
CA GLU A 61 4.96 1.44 -4.74
C GLU A 61 3.61 1.67 -4.04
N TYR A 62 3.60 1.85 -2.72
CA TYR A 62 2.42 2.26 -1.96
C TYR A 62 1.91 3.65 -2.39
N ASN A 63 2.81 4.64 -2.51
CA ASN A 63 2.41 5.99 -2.92
C ASN A 63 1.85 6.03 -4.36
N LEU A 64 2.43 5.25 -5.28
CA LEU A 64 1.91 5.10 -6.64
C LEU A 64 0.53 4.44 -6.65
N MET A 65 0.35 3.36 -5.88
CA MET A 65 -0.94 2.70 -5.71
C MET A 65 -2.00 3.63 -5.14
N ARG A 66 -1.62 4.47 -4.16
CA ARG A 66 -2.51 5.48 -3.61
C ARG A 66 -2.99 6.47 -4.67
N LEU A 67 -2.07 6.97 -5.52
CA LEU A 67 -2.45 7.87 -6.63
C LEU A 67 -3.34 7.17 -7.66
N TYR A 68 -3.08 5.89 -7.94
CA TYR A 68 -3.93 5.08 -8.81
C TYR A 68 -5.36 4.98 -8.26
N CYS A 69 -5.51 4.70 -6.96
CA CYS A 69 -6.81 4.65 -6.30
C CYS A 69 -7.57 6.00 -6.31
N THR A 70 -6.86 7.13 -6.38
CA THR A 70 -7.47 8.47 -6.50
C THR A 70 -7.71 8.92 -7.96
N GLY A 71 -7.50 8.03 -8.94
CA GLY A 71 -7.66 8.35 -10.37
C GLY A 71 -6.54 9.20 -10.99
N ASN A 72 -5.47 9.46 -10.25
CA ASN A 72 -4.35 10.33 -10.64
C ASN A 72 -3.05 9.55 -10.94
N GLY A 73 -3.09 8.21 -10.96
CA GLY A 73 -1.93 7.35 -11.08
C GLY A 73 -2.00 6.37 -12.25
N SER A 74 -0.84 5.89 -12.69
CA SER A 74 -0.70 4.82 -13.68
C SER A 74 -0.90 3.43 -13.05
N GLN A 75 -0.80 2.37 -13.86
CA GLN A 75 -0.92 1.00 -13.39
C GLN A 75 -0.01 0.70 -12.18
N SER A 76 -0.61 0.09 -11.17
CA SER A 76 0.02 -0.47 -9.98
C SER A 76 0.72 -1.81 -10.24
N THR A 77 1.76 -2.15 -9.47
CA THR A 77 2.44 -3.45 -9.55
C THR A 77 1.75 -4.51 -8.69
N LEU A 78 1.99 -5.80 -8.93
CA LEU A 78 1.49 -6.88 -8.07
C LEU A 78 1.95 -6.70 -6.60
N LEU A 79 3.20 -6.27 -6.38
CA LEU A 79 3.73 -5.99 -5.05
C LEU A 79 2.98 -4.85 -4.36
N SER A 80 2.62 -3.79 -5.10
CA SER A 80 1.79 -2.71 -4.59
C SER A 80 0.49 -3.27 -4.01
N TRP A 81 -0.21 -4.15 -4.74
CA TRP A 81 -1.47 -4.74 -4.27
C TRP A 81 -1.29 -5.60 -3.03
N LEU A 82 -0.29 -6.49 -3.02
CA LEU A 82 -0.07 -7.44 -1.93
C LEU A 82 0.19 -6.75 -0.59
N PHE A 83 0.94 -5.66 -0.59
CA PHE A 83 1.36 -4.96 0.62
C PHE A 83 0.62 -3.64 0.86
N PHE A 84 -0.37 -3.29 0.03
CA PHE A 84 -1.04 -1.99 0.10
C PHE A 84 -1.61 -1.73 1.50
N GLU A 85 -2.43 -2.66 2.00
CA GLU A 85 -3.11 -2.54 3.29
C GLU A 85 -2.12 -2.45 4.45
N GLU A 86 -1.04 -3.23 4.41
CA GLU A 86 0.01 -3.16 5.43
C GLU A 86 0.68 -1.77 5.44
N PHE A 87 0.88 -1.16 4.26
CA PHE A 87 1.45 0.18 4.16
C PHE A 87 0.44 1.30 4.43
N ARG A 88 -0.87 1.06 4.35
CA ARG A 88 -1.87 2.06 4.76
C ARG A 88 -1.75 2.47 6.22
N THR A 89 -1.20 1.60 7.07
CA THR A 89 -0.98 1.94 8.48
C THR A 89 0.19 2.91 8.70
N LEU A 90 0.91 3.33 7.64
CA LEU A 90 2.03 4.27 7.73
C LEU A 90 3.09 3.88 8.77
N PHE A 91 3.37 2.59 8.95
CA PHE A 91 4.24 2.10 10.02
C PHE A 91 5.69 2.56 9.91
N TRP A 92 6.14 2.96 8.72
CA TRP A 92 7.52 3.42 8.50
C TRP A 92 7.73 4.87 8.93
N LEU A 93 6.67 5.66 9.09
CA LEU A 93 6.77 7.05 9.54
C LEU A 93 7.19 7.12 11.00
N ARG A 94 7.76 8.25 11.39
CA ARG A 94 7.99 8.54 12.80
C ARG A 94 6.62 8.67 13.46
N PRO A 95 6.40 8.12 14.67
CA PRO A 95 5.11 8.20 15.34
C PRO A 95 4.54 9.62 15.42
N SER A 96 5.38 10.61 15.70
CA SER A 96 5.00 12.04 15.75
C SER A 96 4.55 12.60 14.41
N ASP A 97 5.04 12.07 13.29
CA ASP A 97 4.77 12.60 11.94
C ASP A 97 3.56 11.93 11.30
N ARG A 98 3.05 10.85 11.90
CA ARG A 98 1.94 10.07 11.34
C ARG A 98 0.67 10.91 11.21
N ASN A 99 0.29 11.63 12.26
CA ASN A 99 -0.94 12.42 12.27
C ASN A 99 -0.89 13.55 11.22
N ASN A 100 0.25 14.22 11.08
CA ASN A 100 0.42 15.26 10.06
C ASN A 100 0.29 14.68 8.66
N TYR A 101 0.89 13.52 8.41
CA TYR A 101 0.77 12.84 7.12
C TYR A 101 -0.66 12.37 6.84
N GLU A 102 -1.37 11.83 7.83
CA GLU A 102 -2.79 11.46 7.70
C GLU A 102 -3.68 12.68 7.43
N CYS A 103 -3.41 13.83 8.06
CA CYS A 103 -4.09 15.09 7.76
C CYS A 103 -3.84 15.53 6.30
N GLU A 104 -2.59 15.47 5.81
CA GLU A 104 -2.27 15.75 4.41
C GLU A 104 -3.00 14.82 3.44
N LEU A 105 -3.11 13.53 3.78
CA LEU A 105 -3.88 12.54 3.02
C LEU A 105 -5.39 12.86 3.02
N ASN A 106 -5.95 13.22 4.17
CA ASN A 106 -7.38 13.51 4.30
C ASN A 106 -7.77 14.84 3.64
N MET A 107 -6.91 15.85 3.65
CA MET A 107 -7.15 17.13 2.95
C MET A 107 -7.17 16.96 1.43
N SER A 108 -6.30 16.10 0.89
CA SER A 108 -6.33 15.75 -0.53
C SER A 108 -7.60 14.95 -0.90
N HIS A 109 -8.20 14.22 0.04
CA HIS A 109 -9.46 13.52 -0.14
C HIS A 109 -10.71 14.45 -0.09
N ASN A 110 -10.72 15.44 0.82
CA ASN A 110 -11.87 16.31 1.05
C ASN A 110 -12.12 17.36 -0.05
N HIS A 111 -11.08 17.86 -0.74
CA HIS A 111 -11.27 18.80 -1.85
C HIS A 111 -12.02 18.17 -3.05
N GLN A 112 -12.09 16.83 -3.11
CA GLN A 112 -12.73 16.07 -4.19
C GLN A 112 -14.13 15.54 -3.83
N GLN A 113 -14.63 15.74 -2.60
CA GLN A 113 -15.91 15.19 -2.12
C GLN A 113 -17.16 16.09 -2.34
N ARG A 114 -17.15 17.03 -3.30
CA ARG A 114 -18.42 17.61 -3.79
C ARG A 114 -19.02 16.77 -4.91
N GLN A 115 -19.57 15.59 -4.58
CA GLN A 115 -20.66 14.98 -5.35
C GLN A 115 -21.53 14.10 -4.41
N PRO A 116 -22.84 14.36 -4.26
CA PRO A 116 -23.73 13.53 -3.47
C PRO A 116 -24.28 12.40 -4.35
N TYR A 117 -23.90 11.14 -4.09
CA TYR A 117 -24.61 10.01 -4.69
C TYR A 117 -24.49 8.75 -3.85
N PHE A 118 -25.35 8.61 -2.84
CA PHE A 118 -25.91 7.30 -2.47
C PHE A 118 -27.11 7.46 -1.52
N SER A 119 -28.24 7.97 -2.01
CA SER A 119 -29.53 7.88 -1.31
C SER A 119 -30.65 8.08 -2.32
N GLU A 120 -30.94 7.02 -3.09
CA GLU A 120 -32.21 6.72 -3.78
C GLU A 120 -31.89 5.82 -4.97
N LEU A 121 -32.19 4.52 -4.86
CA LEU A 121 -32.55 3.61 -5.97
C LEU A 121 -32.58 2.16 -5.45
N ILE A 122 -33.46 1.87 -4.50
CA ILE A 122 -33.99 0.51 -4.33
C ILE A 122 -35.50 0.63 -4.23
N SER A 123 -36.17 0.59 -5.38
CA SER A 123 -37.53 0.05 -5.56
C SER A 123 -37.88 0.09 -7.05
N GLN A 124 -37.69 -1.03 -7.77
CA GLN A 124 -38.63 -1.61 -8.75
C GLN A 124 -37.98 -2.73 -9.61
N PRO A 125 -38.74 -3.80 -9.99
CA PRO A 125 -38.23 -4.93 -10.78
C PRO A 125 -38.31 -4.70 -12.30
N PRO A 126 -37.64 -5.51 -13.14
CA PRO A 126 -37.33 -5.15 -14.53
C PRO A 126 -38.36 -5.66 -15.55
N SER A 127 -38.46 -4.97 -16.68
CA SER A 127 -39.02 -5.46 -17.95
C SER A 127 -38.32 -4.75 -19.13
N PRO A 128 -38.33 -5.33 -20.35
CA PRO A 128 -37.13 -5.44 -21.17
C PRO A 128 -36.89 -4.30 -22.18
N SER A 129 -35.62 -4.19 -22.56
CA SER A 129 -34.95 -3.27 -23.50
C SER A 129 -35.60 -3.16 -24.90
N PRO A 130 -35.35 -2.08 -25.68
CA PRO A 130 -34.18 -2.11 -26.58
C PRO A 130 -33.49 -0.75 -26.89
N PHE A 131 -32.29 -0.86 -27.48
CA PHE A 131 -31.48 0.12 -28.25
C PHE A 131 -30.30 0.87 -27.60
N SER A 132 -29.10 0.36 -27.93
CA SER A 132 -27.92 1.03 -28.55
C SER A 132 -27.54 2.46 -28.17
N ASN A 133 -26.39 2.65 -27.50
CA ASN A 133 -25.08 2.99 -28.11
C ASN A 133 -24.05 3.46 -27.07
N GLU A 134 -22.79 3.10 -27.35
CA GLU A 134 -21.52 3.77 -27.02
C GLU A 134 -21.15 4.20 -25.59
N GLY A 135 -19.91 3.84 -25.20
CA GLY A 135 -19.21 4.41 -24.05
C GLY A 135 -18.60 3.36 -23.11
N LYS A 136 -17.50 2.71 -23.52
CA LYS A 136 -16.72 1.82 -22.64
C LYS A 136 -15.97 2.65 -21.57
N SER A 137 -16.65 3.06 -20.51
CA SER A 137 -16.02 3.39 -19.23
C SER A 137 -15.98 2.13 -18.36
N LYS A 138 -14.89 1.37 -18.45
CA LYS A 138 -14.65 0.24 -17.54
C LYS A 138 -14.12 0.78 -16.22
N SER A 139 -15.04 1.07 -15.30
CA SER A 139 -14.75 1.06 -13.87
C SER A 139 -14.32 -0.35 -13.47
N LYS A 140 -13.11 -0.48 -12.92
CA LYS A 140 -12.62 -1.73 -12.32
C LYS A 140 -11.79 -1.39 -11.08
N CYS A 141 -12.50 -1.20 -9.98
CA CYS A 141 -12.04 -1.65 -8.67
C CYS A 141 -13.18 -2.47 -8.04
N HIS A 142 -13.61 -3.54 -8.72
CA HIS A 142 -14.39 -4.58 -8.07
C HIS A 142 -13.40 -5.58 -7.48
N GLY A 143 -13.28 -5.58 -6.16
CA GLY A 143 -12.73 -6.69 -5.42
C GLY A 143 -13.59 -7.93 -5.63
N LEU A 144 -12.95 -9.09 -5.72
CA LEU A 144 -13.62 -10.37 -5.60
C LEU A 144 -12.76 -11.39 -4.86
N ILE A 145 -13.37 -11.88 -3.79
CA ILE A 145 -13.49 -13.27 -3.38
C ILE A 145 -12.26 -13.89 -2.73
N TYR A 146 -12.32 -13.91 -1.39
CA TYR A 146 -11.74 -14.98 -0.58
C TYR A 146 -12.28 -16.33 -1.09
N ILE A 147 -11.40 -17.20 -1.58
CA ILE A 147 -11.67 -18.64 -1.61
C ILE A 147 -11.11 -19.17 -0.29
N VAL A 148 -12.01 -19.47 0.65
CA VAL A 148 -11.71 -20.40 1.75
C VAL A 148 -11.92 -21.80 1.19
N VAL A 149 -10.96 -22.66 1.51
CA VAL A 149 -10.78 -24.06 1.08
C VAL A 149 -12.06 -24.89 1.11
#